data_AF-A0A2V4DZE4-F1
#
_entry.id   AF-A0A2V4DZE4-F1
#
_cell.length_a   1.000
_cell.length_b   1.000
_cell.length_c   1.000
_cell.angle_alpha   90.00
_cell.angle_beta   90.00
_cell.angle_gamma   90.00
#
_symmetry.space_group_name_H-M   'P 1'
#
loop_
_entity.id
_entity.type
_entity.pdbx_description
1 polymer ?
#
loop_
_entity_poly.entity_id
_entity_poly.type
_entity_poly.pdbx_seq_one_letter_code
_entity_poly.pdbx_strand_id
1 'polypeptide(L)' 'MHKRFNLFFNHSYQSYGTRRIRKALSNQGIIVSRRDVANVMKALSLKSGYTAKRYKNSSSL' A
#
# COMPACT_ATOMS: atom_id res chain seq x y z
N MET A 1 -14.00 6.21 4.73
CA MET A 1 -12.79 5.37 4.72
C MET A 1 -11.92 5.60 3.47
N HIS A 2 -12.47 5.54 2.25
CA HIS A 2 -11.70 5.70 1.00
C HIS A 2 -10.86 7.00 0.88
N LYS A 3 -11.40 8.17 1.26
CA LYS A 3 -10.66 9.45 1.17
C LYS A 3 -9.41 9.50 2.08
N ARG A 4 -9.48 8.96 3.31
CA ARG A 4 -8.33 8.93 4.26
C ARG A 4 -7.25 7.92 3.84
N PHE A 5 -7.65 6.86 3.14
CA PHE A 5 -6.73 5.81 2.66
C PHE A 5 -5.81 6.30 1.55
N ASN A 6 -6.36 7.03 0.56
CA ASN A 6 -5.57 7.59 -0.54
C ASN A 6 -4.52 8.60 -0.07
N LEU A 7 -4.86 9.45 0.91
CA LEU A 7 -3.94 10.44 1.45
C LEU A 7 -2.71 9.77 2.09
N PHE A 8 -2.92 8.75 2.91
CA PHE A 8 -1.83 7.98 3.54
C PHE A 8 -1.00 7.20 2.53
N PHE A 9 -1.64 6.58 1.55
CA PHE A 9 -0.96 5.80 0.53
C PHE A 9 -0.02 6.66 -0.32
N ASN A 10 -0.50 7.83 -0.78
CA ASN A 10 0.30 8.76 -1.57
C ASN A 10 1.42 9.43 -0.74
N HIS A 11 1.14 9.83 0.50
CA HIS A 11 2.15 10.43 1.39
C HIS A 11 3.27 9.45 1.78
N SER A 12 3.00 8.14 1.68
CA SER A 12 4.01 7.09 1.89
C SER A 12 4.83 6.77 0.64
N TYR A 13 4.70 7.53 -0.46
CA TYR A 13 5.28 7.23 -1.77
C TYR A 13 4.94 5.82 -2.28
N GLN A 14 3.73 5.33 -1.95
CA GLN A 14 3.29 3.98 -2.30
C GLN A 14 4.20 2.87 -1.72
N SER A 15 5.09 3.19 -0.77
CA SER A 15 6.00 2.22 -0.16
C SER A 15 5.30 1.31 0.85
N TYR A 16 4.04 1.60 1.19
CA TYR A 16 3.30 0.87 2.21
C TYR A 16 2.46 -0.23 1.56
N GLY A 17 2.87 -1.48 1.76
CA GLY A 17 2.01 -2.63 1.54
C GLY A 17 0.98 -2.80 2.66
N THR A 18 0.14 -3.83 2.54
CA THR A 18 -0.98 -4.12 3.47
C THR A 18 -0.59 -4.12 4.95
N ARG A 19 0.62 -4.58 5.30
CA ARG A 19 1.14 -4.59 6.68
C ARG A 19 1.31 -3.19 7.27
N ARG A 20 1.95 -2.27 6.53
CA ARG A 20 2.27 -0.92 7.02
C ARG A 20 1.01 -0.05 7.09
N ILE A 21 0.11 -0.20 6.12
CA ILE A 21 -1.19 0.46 6.13
C ILE A 21 -2.02 0.01 7.34
N ARG A 22 -2.10 -1.29 7.61
CA ARG A 22 -2.81 -1.81 8.80
C ARG A 22 -2.26 -1.20 10.09
N LYS A 23 -0.93 -1.13 10.24
CA LYS A 23 -0.29 -0.54 11.41
C LYS A 23 -0.62 0.96 11.54
N ALA A 24 -0.58 1.72 10.44
CA ALA A 24 -0.93 3.13 10.44
C ALA A 24 -2.40 3.37 10.84
N LEU A 25 -3.33 2.57 10.33
CA LEU A 25 -4.74 2.63 10.69
C LEU A 25 -4.97 2.26 12.17
N SER A 26 -4.31 1.21 12.65
CA SER A 26 -4.36 0.81 14.06
C SER A 26 -3.86 1.90 15.00
N ASN A 27 -2.80 2.62 14.62
CA ASN A 27 -2.28 3.75 15.40
C ASN A 27 -3.26 4.93 15.46
N GLN A 28 -4.23 5.00 14.54
CA GLN A 28 -5.32 5.99 14.55
C GLN A 28 -6.58 5.47 15.24
N GLY A 29 -6.52 4.33 15.93
CA GLY A 29 -7.68 3.69 16.57
C GLY A 29 -8.61 2.96 15.60
N ILE A 30 -8.24 2.82 14.31
CA ILE A 30 -9.03 2.12 13.31
C ILE A 30 -8.58 0.66 13.27
N ILE A 31 -9.39 -0.22 13.86
CA ILE A 31 -9.14 -1.66 13.89
C ILE A 31 -9.64 -2.29 12.59
N VAL A 32 -8.72 -2.78 11.76
CA VAL A 32 -9.02 -3.46 10.49
C VAL A 32 -8.15 -4.70 10.31
N SER A 33 -8.69 -5.71 9.64
CA SER A 33 -7.90 -6.90 9.29
C SER A 33 -6.94 -6.61 8.13
N ARG A 34 -5.92 -7.44 7.98
CA ARG A 34 -5.04 -7.39 6.79
C ARG A 34 -5.83 -7.64 5.49
N ARG A 35 -6.89 -8.46 5.53
CA ARG A 35 -7.73 -8.81 4.37
C ARG A 35 -8.55 -7.61 3.92
N ASP A 36 -9.11 -6.84 4.85
CA ASP A 36 -9.86 -5.62 4.54
C ASP A 36 -8.98 -4.58 3.84
N VAL A 37 -7.77 -4.39 4.36
CA VAL A 37 -6.77 -3.51 3.71
C VAL A 37 -6.44 -4.01 2.30
N ALA A 38 -6.27 -5.32 2.10
CA ALA A 38 -6.02 -5.89 0.78
C ALA A 38 -7.20 -5.69 -0.19
N ASN A 39 -8.43 -5.89 0.27
CA ASN A 39 -9.65 -5.67 -0.52
C ASN A 39 -9.80 -4.21 -0.94
N VAL A 40 -9.52 -3.27 -0.03
CA VAL A 40 -9.55 -1.83 -0.33
C VAL A 40 -8.45 -1.44 -1.31
N MET A 41 -7.22 -1.94 -1.12
CA MET A 41 -6.14 -1.73 -2.10
C MET A 41 -6.51 -2.27 -3.48
N LYS A 42 -7.14 -3.46 -3.56
CA LYS A 42 -7.60 -4.05 -4.81
C LYS A 42 -8.72 -3.23 -5.45
N ALA A 43 -9.73 -2.84 -4.68
CA ALA A 43 -10.86 -2.03 -5.16
C ALA A 43 -10.41 -0.66 -5.69
N LEU A 44 -9.36 -0.09 -5.11
CA LEU A 44 -8.78 1.20 -5.52
C LEU A 44 -7.63 1.05 -6.53
N SER A 45 -7.36 -0.15 -7.03
CA SER A 45 -6.22 -0.44 -7.94
C SER A 45 -4.85 0.05 -7.44
N LEU A 46 -4.63 0.06 -6.12
CA LEU A 46 -3.41 0.54 -5.50
C LEU A 46 -2.33 -0.56 -5.49
N LYS A 47 -1.19 -0.29 -6.13
CA LYS A 47 -0.01 -1.16 -6.10
C LYS A 47 1.10 -0.55 -5.27
N SER A 48 1.60 -1.28 -4.29
CA SER A 48 2.77 -0.81 -3.54
C SER A 48 4.03 -0.90 -4.39
N GLY A 49 4.80 0.19 -4.42
CA GLY A 49 6.11 0.24 -5.08
C GLY A 49 7.11 -0.78 -4.52
N TYR A 50 6.93 -1.25 -3.27
CA TYR A 50 7.77 -2.29 -2.67
C TYR A 50 7.64 -3.65 -3.36
N THR A 51 6.49 -3.92 -3.97
CA THR A 51 6.23 -5.15 -4.75
C THR A 51 6.50 -4.98 -6.25
N ALA A 52 6.86 -3.77 -6.71
CA ALA A 52 7.24 -3.57 -8.09
C ALA A 52 8.56 -4.30 -8.34
N LYS A 53 8.54 -5.34 -9.19
CA LYS A 53 9.75 -6.02 -9.65
C LYS A 53 10.65 -4.97 -10.30
N ARG A 54 11.79 -4.68 -9.68
CA ARG A 54 12.88 -3.96 -10.33
C ARG A 54 13.63 -4.99 -11.17
N TYR A 55 13.27 -5.09 -12.44
CA TYR A 55 14.14 -5.77 -13.38
C TYR A 55 15.45 -4.99 -13.42
N LYS A 56 16.57 -5.64 -13.09
CA LYS A 56 17.89 -5.07 -13.35
C LYS A 56 17.95 -4.93 -14.86
N ASN A 57 18.18 -3.73 -15.39
CA ASN A 57 18.50 -3.58 -16.80
C ASN A 57 19.76 -4.43 -17.02
N SER A 58 19.60 -5.63 -17.56
CA SER A 58 20.68 -6.35 -18.22
C SER A 58 20.94 -5.53 -19.46
N SER A 59 21.74 -4.47 -19.31
CA SER A 59 22.39 -3.81 -20.42
C SER A 59 23.25 -4.87 -21.08
N SER A 60 22.65 -5.48 -22.11
CA SER A 60 23.33 -6.23 -23.13
C SER A 60 24.09 -5.25 -24.00
N LEU A 61 25.39 -5.50 -24.17
CA LEU A 61 26.39 -4.84 -25.03
C LEU A 61 26.92 -3.50 -24.53
#